data_AF-A0A7L0PE47-F1
#
_entry.id   AF-A0A7L0PE47-F1
#
_cell.length_a   1.000
_cell.length_b   1.000
_cell.length_c   1.000
_cell.angle_alpha   90.00
_cell.angle_beta   90.00
_cell.angle_gamma   90.00
#
_symmetry.space_group_name_H-M   'P 1'
#
loop_
_entity.id
_entity.type
_entity.pdbx_description
1 polymer ?
#
loop_
_entity_poly.entity_id
_entity_poly.type
_entity_poly.pdbx_seq_one_letter_code
_entity_poly.pdbx_strand_id
1 'polypeptide(L)'
;MSLSVRPQRRVLVTKINRSQSFAGVNSTADRPFRNLSPFTPTVSRKTGSRVSRMFSMSHKSPPPKVPQPNRLDEVYEALKKGLTAYLEVHQLELEKLSTQIRESKRNSRLVSVALWGAQVKSIERFLRRLEFHASKIDELYEAYCIQRRLRDGAHNMVKAYSTGSPGSREARESLAEASKGYKEYTENMCLLENELESQLGEFHVRMKGNASRSIPGLLPACLLPADAPLPSLAGLAGFARLCAGDQYEIFMKYGRQRWKLRGRIEVNSKQVWDSEEMVFLPLVTEFLSIKVTELKSLANHVVVGNVSCETKDLFAALPQVVAVDINDLGTLKLSLEVTWNPFDKDDQPSAASTVNKASTVNKRFSTYNQSPPDTPSLREQAFYVSNMLRRQEELENGTAWSISSESS
;
A
#
# COMPACT_ATOMS: atom_id res chain seq x y z
N MET A 1 -19.56 5.98 11.70
CA MET A 1 -18.62 6.95 11.09
C MET A 1 -18.96 7.10 9.61
N SER A 2 -19.61 8.19 9.20
CA SER A 2 -19.76 8.51 7.78
C SER A 2 -18.45 9.10 7.29
N LEU A 3 -17.62 8.31 6.60
CA LEU A 3 -16.46 8.88 5.93
C LEU A 3 -16.97 9.88 4.89
N SER A 4 -16.45 11.09 4.94
CA SER A 4 -16.57 12.08 3.88
C SER A 4 -15.72 11.60 2.69
N VAL A 5 -16.16 10.54 2.02
CA VAL A 5 -15.66 10.16 0.69
C VAL A 5 -16.21 11.20 -0.28
N ARG A 6 -15.64 12.41 -0.24
CA ARG A 6 -16.03 13.47 -1.16
C ARG A 6 -15.54 13.06 -2.55
N PRO A 7 -16.42 12.93 -3.55
CA PRO A 7 -15.98 12.73 -4.91
C PRO A 7 -15.06 13.89 -5.31
N GLN A 8 -13.79 13.60 -5.59
CA GLN A 8 -12.86 14.64 -6.02
C GLN A 8 -13.13 14.93 -7.51
N ARG A 9 -13.72 16.10 -7.77
CA ARG A 9 -14.11 16.54 -9.12
C ARG A 9 -12.87 16.81 -9.98
N ARG A 10 -12.68 16.02 -11.05
CA ARG A 10 -11.78 16.38 -12.15
C ARG A 10 -12.59 16.61 -13.42
N VAL A 11 -12.75 17.87 -13.82
CA VAL A 11 -13.32 18.23 -15.12
C VAL A 11 -12.29 17.89 -16.20
N LEU A 12 -12.51 16.77 -16.90
CA LEU A 12 -11.74 16.44 -18.09
C LEU A 12 -12.31 17.22 -19.28
N VAL A 13 -11.69 18.36 -19.62
CA VAL A 13 -11.88 18.98 -20.94
C VAL A 13 -11.14 18.10 -21.95
N THR A 14 -11.87 17.21 -22.61
CA THR A 14 -11.36 16.42 -23.74
C THR A 14 -11.16 17.33 -24.95
N LYS A 15 -9.91 17.75 -25.20
CA LYS A 15 -9.53 18.26 -26.52
C LYS A 15 -9.48 17.08 -27.50
N ILE A 16 -10.43 17.08 -28.43
CA ILE A 16 -10.47 16.18 -29.57
C ILE A 16 -9.27 16.49 -30.46
N ASN A 17 -8.26 15.61 -30.50
CA ASN A 17 -7.19 15.70 -31.47
C ASN A 17 -7.51 14.75 -32.63
N ARG A 18 -7.80 15.32 -33.81
CA ARG A 18 -8.07 14.59 -35.04
C ARG A 18 -6.75 14.06 -35.61
N SER A 19 -6.68 12.76 -35.86
CA SER A 19 -5.61 12.14 -36.63
C SER A 19 -5.68 12.56 -38.09
N GLN A 20 -4.54 12.89 -38.67
CA GLN A 20 -4.33 12.92 -40.12
C GLN A 20 -3.27 11.88 -40.44
N SER A 21 -3.61 10.95 -41.31
CA SER A 21 -2.67 10.02 -41.92
C SER A 21 -3.06 9.86 -43.38
N PHE A 22 -2.01 9.90 -44.22
CA PHE A 22 -1.79 9.12 -45.45
C PHE A 22 -1.59 9.86 -46.79
N ALA A 23 -0.63 9.30 -47.55
CA ALA A 23 -0.15 9.54 -48.92
C ALA A 23 0.86 10.70 -49.12
N GLY A 24 2.00 10.54 -49.81
CA GLY A 24 2.44 9.48 -50.72
C GLY A 24 3.95 9.46 -51.00
N VAL A 25 4.36 8.50 -51.82
CA VAL A 25 5.71 7.95 -52.06
C VAL A 25 6.25 8.36 -53.44
N ASN A 26 7.59 8.28 -53.59
CA ASN A 26 8.48 8.35 -54.79
C ASN A 26 9.03 9.74 -55.16
N SER A 27 10.23 9.94 -55.69
CA SER A 27 11.52 9.22 -55.87
C SER A 27 12.40 10.20 -56.67
N THR A 28 13.70 10.35 -56.38
CA THR A 28 14.82 10.42 -57.37
C THR A 28 16.10 11.01 -56.77
N ALA A 29 17.18 10.23 -56.94
CA ALA A 29 18.58 10.57 -57.17
C ALA A 29 19.09 12.01 -56.92
N ASP A 30 20.14 12.16 -56.10
CA ASP A 30 21.50 12.31 -56.62
C ASP A 30 22.58 12.33 -55.51
N ARG A 31 23.70 11.64 -55.77
CA ARG A 31 24.98 11.65 -55.05
C ARG A 31 25.97 12.42 -55.94
N PRO A 32 27.05 13.06 -55.41
CA PRO A 32 28.33 12.34 -55.33
C PRO A 32 29.29 12.69 -54.16
N PHE A 33 29.94 11.61 -53.68
CA PHE A 33 31.34 11.38 -53.27
C PHE A 33 32.25 12.42 -52.56
N ARG A 34 32.87 11.95 -51.45
CA ARG A 34 34.33 11.88 -51.06
C ARG A 34 34.41 11.85 -49.52
N ASN A 35 35.26 11.12 -48.78
CA ASN A 35 36.44 10.27 -48.97
C ASN A 35 36.56 9.32 -47.75
N LEU A 36 37.25 8.18 -47.90
CA LEU A 36 37.56 7.19 -46.83
C LEU A 36 39.07 7.16 -46.48
N SER A 37 39.33 6.72 -45.23
CA SER A 37 40.53 6.02 -44.69
C SER A 37 41.57 6.85 -43.89
N PRO A 38 42.38 6.28 -42.94
CA PRO A 38 42.44 4.91 -42.41
C PRO A 38 42.42 4.76 -40.86
N PHE A 39 42.28 3.49 -40.45
CA PHE A 39 42.47 2.88 -39.12
C PHE A 39 43.69 3.35 -38.30
N THR A 40 43.49 3.47 -36.97
CA THR A 40 44.43 2.95 -35.93
C THR A 40 43.66 2.56 -34.65
N PRO A 41 44.09 1.53 -33.90
CA PRO A 41 43.35 0.98 -32.75
C PRO A 41 43.79 1.63 -31.44
N THR A 42 42.84 1.97 -30.56
CA THR A 42 43.15 2.22 -29.14
C THR A 42 42.13 1.53 -28.25
N VAL A 43 42.63 0.56 -27.51
CA VAL A 43 41.93 -0.20 -26.47
C VAL A 43 41.67 0.74 -25.30
N SER A 44 40.40 0.98 -24.98
CA SER A 44 39.98 1.51 -23.67
C SER A 44 38.71 0.79 -23.24
N ARG A 45 38.86 0.03 -22.15
CA ARG A 45 37.83 -0.82 -21.54
C ARG A 45 36.65 0.03 -21.06
N LYS A 46 35.51 -0.07 -21.74
CA LYS A 46 34.20 0.27 -21.18
C LYS A 46 33.59 -0.98 -20.55
N THR A 47 33.72 -1.15 -19.25
CA THR A 47 32.84 -2.05 -18.48
C THR A 47 31.52 -1.33 -18.19
N GLY A 48 30.77 -1.05 -19.27
CA GLY A 48 29.37 -0.69 -19.16
C GLY A 48 28.56 -1.97 -18.95
N SER A 49 28.41 -2.39 -17.69
CA SER A 49 27.45 -3.44 -17.34
C SER A 49 26.05 -2.92 -17.67
N ARG A 50 25.58 -3.25 -18.88
CA ARG A 50 24.15 -3.25 -19.19
C ARG A 50 23.56 -4.41 -18.40
N VAL A 51 23.22 -4.15 -17.14
CA VAL A 51 22.33 -5.03 -16.38
C VAL A 51 21.03 -5.10 -17.19
N SER A 52 20.85 -6.24 -17.85
CA SER A 52 19.59 -6.63 -18.47
C SER A 52 18.52 -6.47 -17.40
N ARG A 53 17.66 -5.47 -17.59
CA ARG A 53 16.55 -5.14 -16.71
C ARG A 53 15.58 -6.33 -16.81
N MET A 54 15.77 -7.33 -15.94
CA MET A 54 14.85 -8.45 -15.83
C MET A 54 13.49 -7.86 -15.50
N PHE A 55 12.53 -8.06 -16.40
CA PHE A 55 11.15 -7.68 -16.15
C PHE A 55 10.63 -8.56 -15.02
N SER A 56 10.74 -8.06 -13.79
CA SER A 56 9.84 -8.47 -12.73
C SER A 56 8.45 -8.14 -13.23
N MET A 57 7.63 -9.19 -13.47
CA MET A 57 6.18 -9.07 -13.62
C MET A 57 5.60 -8.66 -12.27
N SER A 58 5.97 -7.46 -11.80
CA SER A 58 5.35 -6.84 -10.65
C SER A 58 4.01 -6.30 -11.12
N HIS A 59 2.94 -6.77 -10.48
CA HIS A 59 1.61 -6.14 -10.54
C HIS A 59 1.61 -4.68 -10.04
N LYS A 60 2.77 -4.19 -9.58
CA LYS A 60 3.04 -2.82 -9.13
C LYS A 60 2.95 -1.82 -10.29
N SER A 61 2.49 -0.61 -9.97
CA SER A 61 2.40 0.50 -10.91
C SER A 61 3.81 0.85 -11.43
N PRO A 62 3.99 1.34 -12.67
CA PRO A 62 5.30 1.79 -13.09
C PRO A 62 5.65 3.05 -12.28
N PRO A 63 6.91 3.22 -11.86
CA PRO A 63 7.36 4.41 -11.16
C PRO A 63 6.80 5.69 -11.80
N PRO A 64 6.20 6.60 -11.03
CA PRO A 64 5.74 7.87 -11.57
C PRO A 64 6.94 8.59 -12.19
N LYS A 65 6.74 9.18 -13.37
CA LYS A 65 7.82 9.90 -14.10
C LYS A 65 8.21 11.22 -13.43
N VAL A 66 7.38 11.70 -12.52
CA VAL A 66 7.56 12.94 -11.77
C VAL A 66 7.11 12.63 -10.33
N PRO A 67 7.93 12.97 -9.32
CA PRO A 67 7.56 12.74 -7.93
C PRO A 67 6.33 13.57 -7.55
N GLN A 68 5.51 13.06 -6.63
CA GLN A 68 4.29 13.68 -6.13
C GLN A 68 4.34 13.93 -4.61
N PRO A 69 5.13 14.91 -4.14
CA PRO A 69 5.36 15.11 -2.71
C PRO A 69 4.09 15.33 -1.90
N ASN A 70 3.20 16.20 -2.34
CA ASN A 70 1.97 16.49 -1.59
C ASN A 70 1.08 15.25 -1.41
N ARG A 71 1.07 14.34 -2.40
CA ARG A 71 0.31 13.09 -2.31
C ARG A 71 0.99 12.08 -1.41
N LEU A 72 2.31 12.01 -1.45
CA LEU A 72 3.08 11.20 -0.53
C LEU A 72 2.88 11.66 0.93
N ASP A 73 2.95 12.97 1.18
CA ASP A 73 2.74 13.57 2.51
C ASP A 73 1.36 13.18 3.06
N GLU A 74 0.29 13.31 2.25
CA GLU A 74 -1.07 12.93 2.66
C GLU A 74 -1.22 11.42 2.99
N VAL A 75 -0.56 10.56 2.21
CA VAL A 75 -0.63 9.10 2.40
C VAL A 75 0.21 8.66 3.59
N TYR A 76 1.40 9.25 3.77
CA TYR A 76 2.27 9.00 4.92
C TYR A 76 1.56 9.33 6.24
N GLU A 77 0.93 10.50 6.34
CA GLU A 77 0.20 10.89 7.56
C GLU A 77 -0.95 9.93 7.87
N ALA A 78 -1.71 9.53 6.83
CA ALA A 78 -2.81 8.60 6.99
C ALA A 78 -2.33 7.19 7.39
N LEU A 79 -1.24 6.71 6.77
CA LEU A 79 -0.61 5.44 7.10
C LEU A 79 -0.09 5.44 8.55
N LYS A 80 0.65 6.49 8.94
CA LYS A 80 1.20 6.62 10.29
C LYS A 80 0.08 6.60 11.33
N LYS A 81 -1.00 7.35 11.11
CA LYS A 81 -2.20 7.32 11.95
C LYS A 81 -2.80 5.92 12.04
N GLY A 82 -2.90 5.22 10.91
CA GLY A 82 -3.40 3.84 10.85
C GLY A 82 -2.54 2.87 11.67
N LEU A 83 -1.21 2.92 11.49
CA LEU A 83 -0.26 2.08 12.22
C LEU A 83 -0.30 2.34 13.73
N THR A 84 -0.37 3.61 14.15
CA THR A 84 -0.52 3.98 15.57
C THR A 84 -1.82 3.42 16.15
N ALA A 85 -2.95 3.56 15.46
CA ALA A 85 -4.21 2.96 15.90
C ALA A 85 -4.12 1.42 15.99
N TYR A 86 -3.38 0.79 15.08
CA TYR A 86 -3.19 -0.66 15.05
C TYR A 86 -2.37 -1.13 16.27
N LEU A 87 -1.33 -0.37 16.66
CA LEU A 87 -0.56 -0.59 17.89
C LEU A 87 -1.44 -0.43 19.13
N GLU A 88 -2.21 0.65 19.24
CA GLU A 88 -3.08 0.94 20.39
C GLU A 88 -4.13 -0.17 20.62
N VAL A 89 -4.80 -0.62 19.54
CA VAL A 89 -5.81 -1.70 19.63
C VAL A 89 -5.19 -3.01 20.12
N HIS A 90 -4.02 -3.39 19.62
CA HIS A 90 -3.37 -4.65 19.98
C HIS A 90 -2.71 -4.59 21.37
N GLN A 91 -2.25 -3.42 21.81
CA GLN A 91 -1.82 -3.19 23.20
C GLN A 91 -2.98 -3.38 24.18
N LEU A 92 -4.16 -2.83 23.88
CA LEU A 92 -5.36 -3.02 24.71
C LEU A 92 -5.81 -4.49 24.75
N GLU A 93 -5.76 -5.19 23.62
CA GLU A 93 -6.05 -6.63 23.57
C GLU A 93 -5.09 -7.43 24.46
N LEU A 94 -3.80 -7.09 24.43
CA LEU A 94 -2.77 -7.70 25.28
C LEU A 94 -3.05 -7.48 26.78
N GLU A 95 -3.43 -6.28 27.19
CA GLU A 95 -3.79 -5.96 28.57
C GLU A 95 -5.01 -6.76 29.05
N LYS A 96 -6.03 -6.84 28.19
CA LYS A 96 -7.24 -7.64 28.44
C LYS A 96 -6.90 -9.13 28.59
N LEU A 97 -6.11 -9.67 27.67
CA LEU A 97 -5.69 -11.06 27.68
C LEU A 97 -4.85 -11.40 28.93
N SER A 98 -3.94 -10.49 29.30
CA SER A 98 -3.12 -10.61 30.50
C SER A 98 -3.94 -10.62 31.79
N THR A 99 -5.02 -9.83 31.84
CA THR A 99 -5.97 -9.82 32.96
C THR A 99 -6.73 -11.14 33.04
N GLN A 100 -7.24 -11.65 31.92
CA GLN A 100 -7.93 -12.95 31.85
C GLN A 100 -7.02 -14.12 32.26
N ILE A 101 -5.72 -14.08 31.90
CA ILE A 101 -4.73 -15.07 32.38
C ILE A 101 -4.58 -15.00 33.90
N ARG A 102 -4.52 -13.78 34.47
CA ARG A 102 -4.37 -13.58 35.91
C ARG A 102 -5.59 -14.11 36.68
N GLU A 103 -6.80 -13.91 36.15
CA GLU A 103 -8.04 -14.41 36.75
C GLU A 103 -8.20 -15.93 36.59
N SER A 104 -7.89 -16.50 35.42
CA SER A 104 -7.99 -17.94 35.19
C SER A 104 -7.00 -18.78 36.01
N LYS A 105 -5.81 -18.23 36.31
CA LYS A 105 -4.87 -18.82 37.28
C LYS A 105 -5.46 -18.93 38.69
N ARG A 106 -6.30 -17.99 39.11
CA ARG A 106 -6.97 -18.03 40.42
C ARG A 106 -8.09 -19.07 40.47
N ASN A 107 -8.70 -19.39 39.32
CA ASN A 107 -9.80 -20.35 39.21
C ASN A 107 -9.36 -21.80 38.91
N SER A 108 -8.06 -22.12 39.03
CA SER A 108 -7.49 -23.47 38.85
C SER A 108 -7.72 -24.14 37.48
N ARG A 109 -7.92 -23.37 36.39
CA ARG A 109 -8.11 -23.90 35.02
C ARG A 109 -6.80 -23.95 34.23
N LEU A 110 -5.88 -24.84 34.61
CA LEU A 110 -4.49 -24.94 34.10
C LEU A 110 -4.36 -25.05 32.56
N VAL A 111 -5.22 -25.80 31.88
CA VAL A 111 -5.17 -25.99 30.40
C VAL A 111 -5.48 -24.68 29.65
N SER A 112 -6.29 -23.80 30.25
CA SER A 112 -6.64 -22.50 29.68
C SER A 112 -5.40 -21.59 29.64
N VAL A 113 -4.60 -21.58 30.71
CA VAL A 113 -3.44 -20.67 30.89
C VAL A 113 -2.35 -20.85 29.84
N ALA A 114 -2.10 -22.09 29.39
CA ALA A 114 -1.07 -22.37 28.37
C ALA A 114 -1.47 -21.87 26.98
N LEU A 115 -2.74 -22.06 26.58
CA LEU A 115 -3.30 -21.54 25.32
C LEU A 115 -3.29 -20.01 25.29
N TRP A 116 -3.73 -19.37 26.38
CA TRP A 116 -3.68 -17.91 26.51
C TRP A 116 -2.23 -17.37 26.49
N GLY A 117 -1.28 -18.08 27.11
CA GLY A 117 0.13 -17.71 27.09
C GLY A 117 0.78 -17.79 25.69
N ALA A 118 0.34 -18.74 24.85
CA ALA A 118 0.76 -18.80 23.45
C ALA A 118 0.18 -17.62 22.64
N GLN A 119 -1.08 -17.26 22.88
CA GLN A 119 -1.74 -16.12 22.23
C GLN A 119 -1.08 -14.79 22.61
N VAL A 120 -0.75 -14.57 23.89
CA VAL A 120 0.02 -13.39 24.36
C VAL A 120 1.34 -13.26 23.60
N LYS A 121 2.15 -14.33 23.54
CA LYS A 121 3.43 -14.30 22.82
C LYS A 121 3.26 -14.01 21.32
N SER A 122 2.18 -14.48 20.70
CA SER A 122 1.88 -14.17 19.31
C SER A 122 1.56 -12.69 19.11
N ILE A 123 0.74 -12.11 19.99
CA ILE A 123 0.38 -10.68 19.94
C ILE A 123 1.62 -9.82 20.17
N GLU A 124 2.47 -10.16 21.14
CA GLU A 124 3.73 -9.44 21.39
C GLU A 124 4.70 -9.48 20.21
N ARG A 125 4.81 -10.62 19.50
CA ARG A 125 5.62 -10.71 18.28
C ARG A 125 5.04 -9.86 17.16
N PHE A 126 3.71 -9.85 17.04
CA PHE A 126 3.02 -9.03 16.06
C PHE A 126 3.24 -7.53 16.31
N LEU A 127 3.11 -7.08 17.57
CA LEU A 127 3.38 -5.70 17.97
C LEU A 127 4.81 -5.28 17.63
N ARG A 128 5.82 -6.10 17.97
CA ARG A 128 7.22 -5.80 17.61
C ARG A 128 7.45 -5.65 16.10
N ARG A 129 6.79 -6.50 15.29
CA ARG A 129 6.86 -6.38 13.82
C ARG A 129 6.21 -5.09 13.33
N LEU A 130 5.11 -4.69 13.96
CA LEU A 130 4.39 -3.47 13.61
C LEU A 130 5.19 -2.21 14.00
N GLU A 131 5.83 -2.20 15.16
CA GLU A 131 6.74 -1.14 15.60
C GLU A 131 7.95 -1.01 14.65
N PHE A 132 8.54 -2.14 14.26
CA PHE A 132 9.62 -2.16 13.29
C PHE A 132 9.17 -1.61 11.93
N HIS A 133 7.99 -2.01 11.46
CA HIS A 133 7.43 -1.53 10.20
C HIS A 133 7.13 -0.01 10.26
N ALA A 134 6.54 0.48 11.34
CA ALA A 134 6.33 1.92 11.55
C ALA A 134 7.65 2.71 11.53
N SER A 135 8.70 2.18 12.17
CA SER A 135 10.03 2.78 12.15
C SER A 135 10.63 2.79 10.73
N LYS A 136 10.39 1.72 9.94
CA LYS A 136 10.84 1.64 8.56
C LYS A 136 10.15 2.67 7.66
N ILE A 137 8.84 2.87 7.84
CA ILE A 137 8.07 3.90 7.16
C ILE A 137 8.61 5.29 7.47
N ASP A 138 8.89 5.58 8.75
CA ASP A 138 9.45 6.86 9.17
C ASP A 138 10.84 7.11 8.55
N GLU A 139 11.73 6.11 8.54
CA GLU A 139 13.04 6.21 7.89
C GLU A 139 12.94 6.53 6.39
N LEU A 140 12.03 5.85 5.68
CA LEU A 140 11.81 6.09 4.24
C LEU A 140 11.28 7.50 3.97
N TYR A 141 10.36 7.98 4.81
CA TYR A 141 9.80 9.33 4.67
C TYR A 141 10.82 10.42 5.00
N GLU A 142 11.67 10.23 6.02
CA GLU A 142 12.77 11.14 6.32
C GLU A 142 13.77 11.23 5.16
N ALA A 143 14.16 10.09 4.60
CA ALA A 143 15.02 10.03 3.42
C ALA A 143 14.40 10.77 2.23
N TYR A 144 13.09 10.62 2.01
CA TYR A 144 12.35 11.36 0.99
C TYR A 144 12.37 12.86 1.23
N CYS A 145 12.16 13.31 2.46
CA CYS A 145 12.20 14.74 2.82
C CYS A 145 13.58 15.36 2.57
N ILE A 146 14.66 14.65 2.91
CA ILE A 146 16.04 15.08 2.62
C ILE A 146 16.23 15.21 1.11
N GLN A 147 15.82 14.20 0.34
CA GLN A 147 15.97 14.19 -1.11
C GLN A 147 15.17 15.30 -1.80
N ARG A 148 13.97 15.59 -1.30
CA ARG A 148 13.12 16.71 -1.74
C ARG A 148 13.85 18.04 -1.56
N ARG A 149 14.44 18.27 -0.38
CA ARG A 149 15.19 19.49 -0.07
C ARG A 149 16.43 19.65 -0.95
N LEU A 150 17.17 18.56 -1.20
CA LEU A 150 18.32 18.56 -2.10
C LEU A 150 17.91 18.88 -3.55
N ARG A 151 16.83 18.25 -4.04
CA ARG A 151 16.26 18.53 -5.37
C ARG A 151 15.88 20.00 -5.51
N ASP A 152 15.18 20.56 -4.53
CA ASP A 152 14.71 21.94 -4.57
C ASP A 152 15.89 22.93 -4.51
N GLY A 153 16.94 22.61 -3.72
CA GLY A 153 18.21 23.35 -3.73
C GLY A 153 18.91 23.34 -5.09
N ALA A 154 19.03 22.17 -5.72
CA ALA A 154 19.60 22.04 -7.06
C ALA A 154 18.78 22.81 -8.12
N HIS A 155 17.45 22.74 -8.06
CA HIS A 155 16.56 23.49 -8.93
C HIS A 155 16.77 25.01 -8.80
N ASN A 156 16.92 25.50 -7.57
CA ASN A 156 17.18 26.93 -7.32
C ASN A 156 18.54 27.37 -7.88
N MET A 157 19.59 26.54 -7.74
CA MET A 157 20.90 26.81 -8.36
C MET A 157 20.81 26.84 -9.89
N VAL A 158 20.14 25.86 -10.51
CA VAL A 158 19.92 25.83 -11.96
C VAL A 158 19.23 27.11 -12.43
N LYS A 159 18.19 27.54 -11.71
CA LYS A 159 17.47 28.78 -12.01
C LYS A 159 18.40 30.00 -11.92
N ALA A 160 19.17 30.13 -10.85
CA ALA A 160 20.09 31.25 -10.64
C ALA A 160 21.15 31.36 -11.75
N TYR A 161 21.81 30.25 -12.09
CA TYR A 161 22.83 30.22 -13.15
C TYR A 161 22.24 30.40 -14.56
N SER A 162 20.99 30.03 -14.78
CA SER A 162 20.31 30.22 -16.08
C SER A 162 19.84 31.66 -16.29
N THR A 163 19.48 32.38 -15.22
CA THR A 163 19.05 33.78 -15.29
C THR A 163 20.20 34.79 -15.25
N GLY A 164 21.38 34.38 -14.75
CA GLY A 164 22.60 35.18 -14.85
C GLY A 164 23.22 35.12 -16.24
N SER A 165 24.09 36.08 -16.59
CA SER A 165 24.89 35.99 -17.83
C SER A 165 25.81 34.77 -17.77
N PRO A 166 25.68 33.77 -18.67
CA PRO A 166 26.51 32.58 -18.69
C PRO A 166 27.85 32.91 -19.36
N GLY A 167 28.61 33.81 -18.75
CA GLY A 167 29.85 34.34 -19.30
C GLY A 167 31.07 33.49 -18.94
N SER A 168 31.16 33.04 -17.68
CA SER A 168 32.32 32.29 -17.20
C SER A 168 32.19 30.79 -17.43
N ARG A 169 33.34 30.11 -17.56
CA ARG A 169 33.41 28.67 -17.73
C ARG A 169 32.93 27.96 -16.46
N GLU A 170 33.30 28.49 -15.31
CA GLU A 170 32.96 27.99 -13.98
C GLU A 170 31.44 28.02 -13.77
N ALA A 171 30.76 29.09 -14.19
CA ALA A 171 29.30 29.18 -14.10
C ALA A 171 28.59 28.12 -14.97
N ARG A 172 29.16 27.78 -16.13
CA ARG A 172 28.62 26.70 -16.99
C ARG A 172 28.84 25.32 -16.38
N GLU A 173 29.99 25.08 -15.77
CA GLU A 173 30.30 23.83 -15.06
C GLU A 173 29.38 23.65 -13.84
N SER A 174 29.19 24.70 -13.02
CA SER A 174 28.25 24.68 -11.89
C SER A 174 26.80 24.48 -12.33
N LEU A 175 26.37 25.10 -13.44
CA LEU A 175 25.04 24.87 -14.01
C LEU A 175 24.85 23.41 -14.45
N ALA A 176 25.87 22.82 -15.08
CA ALA A 176 25.82 21.43 -15.54
C ALA A 176 25.74 20.45 -14.36
N GLU A 177 26.52 20.69 -13.30
CA GLU A 177 26.49 19.88 -12.07
C GLU A 177 25.14 20.01 -11.35
N ALA A 178 24.63 21.23 -11.16
CA ALA A 178 23.32 21.45 -10.56
C ALA A 178 22.19 20.81 -11.38
N SER A 179 22.28 20.86 -12.71
CA SER A 179 21.31 20.23 -13.61
C SER A 179 21.35 18.70 -13.54
N LYS A 180 22.54 18.12 -13.38
CA LYS A 180 22.73 16.69 -13.18
C LYS A 180 22.16 16.27 -11.82
N GLY A 181 22.53 16.97 -10.75
CA GLY A 181 22.01 16.73 -9.40
C GLY A 181 20.50 16.81 -9.35
N TYR A 182 19.87 17.83 -9.94
CA TYR A 182 18.41 17.94 -10.01
C TYR A 182 17.74 16.70 -10.62
N LYS A 183 18.30 16.15 -11.71
CA LYS A 183 17.77 14.93 -12.34
C LYS A 183 17.93 13.72 -11.44
N GLU A 184 19.11 13.50 -10.88
CA GLU A 184 19.39 12.38 -9.95
C GLU A 184 18.51 12.45 -8.70
N TYR A 185 18.35 13.64 -8.11
CA TYR A 185 17.46 13.85 -6.97
C TYR A 185 16.00 13.58 -7.33
N THR A 186 15.56 13.94 -8.54
CA THR A 186 14.20 13.65 -9.04
C THR A 186 13.98 12.14 -9.20
N GLU A 187 14.94 11.42 -9.79
CA GLU A 187 14.85 9.97 -9.97
C GLU A 187 14.81 9.23 -8.63
N ASN A 188 15.68 9.61 -7.69
CA ASN A 188 15.71 9.03 -6.35
C ASN A 188 14.42 9.30 -5.56
N MET A 189 13.83 10.48 -5.71
CA MET A 189 12.51 10.78 -5.13
C MET A 189 11.46 9.79 -5.64
N CYS A 190 11.40 9.55 -6.96
CA CYS A 190 10.49 8.56 -7.52
C CYS A 190 10.77 7.14 -6.99
N LEU A 191 12.04 6.77 -6.80
CA LEU A 191 12.39 5.46 -6.22
C LEU A 191 11.88 5.34 -4.78
N LEU A 192 12.08 6.36 -3.95
CA LEU A 192 11.59 6.40 -2.57
C LEU A 192 10.07 6.35 -2.49
N GLU A 193 9.35 7.01 -3.42
CA GLU A 193 7.88 6.90 -3.50
C GLU A 193 7.42 5.47 -3.77
N ASN A 194 8.09 4.75 -4.68
CA ASN A 194 7.73 3.35 -4.95
C ASN A 194 8.10 2.43 -3.80
N GLU A 195 9.21 2.70 -3.12
CA GLU A 195 9.60 1.94 -1.94
C GLU A 195 8.57 2.13 -0.83
N LEU A 196 8.15 3.37 -0.56
CA LEU A 196 7.07 3.65 0.40
C LEU A 196 5.75 3.00 -0.03
N GLU A 197 5.38 3.08 -1.32
CA GLU A 197 4.19 2.43 -1.87
C GLU A 197 4.21 0.91 -1.62
N SER A 198 5.39 0.28 -1.68
CA SER A 198 5.55 -1.15 -1.41
C SER A 198 5.32 -1.54 0.04
N GLN A 199 5.39 -0.58 0.96
CA GLN A 199 5.21 -0.78 2.40
C GLN A 199 3.79 -0.46 2.88
N LEU A 200 2.84 -0.15 1.99
CA LEU A 200 1.47 0.23 2.39
C LEU A 200 0.58 -0.96 2.83
N GLY A 201 1.04 -2.19 2.61
CA GLY A 201 0.30 -3.41 2.92
C GLY A 201 -0.80 -3.73 1.90
N GLU A 202 -1.94 -4.24 2.37
CA GLU A 202 -3.05 -4.72 1.54
C GLU A 202 -4.41 -4.21 2.05
N PHE A 203 -5.28 -3.82 1.13
CA PHE A 203 -6.71 -3.64 1.40
C PHE A 203 -7.49 -4.86 0.94
N HIS A 204 -8.08 -5.58 1.88
CA HIS A 204 -9.01 -6.67 1.64
C HIS A 204 -10.41 -6.08 1.56
N VAL A 205 -10.96 -6.02 0.35
CA VAL A 205 -12.22 -5.36 0.05
C VAL A 205 -13.28 -6.40 -0.26
N ARG A 206 -14.39 -6.35 0.48
CA ARG A 206 -15.53 -7.24 0.28
C ARG A 206 -16.78 -6.46 -0.04
N MET A 207 -17.57 -7.00 -0.95
CA MET A 207 -18.91 -6.50 -1.18
C MET A 207 -19.81 -6.96 -0.04
N LYS A 208 -20.55 -6.04 0.58
CA LYS A 208 -21.43 -6.40 1.69
C LYS A 208 -22.64 -7.20 1.18
N GLY A 209 -22.55 -8.52 1.24
CA GLY A 209 -23.67 -9.42 0.99
C GLY A 209 -24.61 -9.47 2.20
N ASN A 210 -25.88 -9.12 1.97
CA ASN A 210 -27.03 -9.25 2.87
C ASN A 210 -27.44 -7.99 3.65
N ALA A 211 -28.40 -7.28 3.07
CA ALA A 211 -29.40 -6.53 3.80
C ALA A 211 -30.78 -7.03 3.42
N SER A 212 -31.35 -7.87 4.29
CA SER A 212 -32.79 -8.04 4.34
C SER A 212 -33.41 -6.75 4.88
N ARG A 213 -34.24 -6.16 4.02
CA ARG A 213 -35.35 -5.23 4.27
C ARG A 213 -35.18 -3.96 3.42
N SER A 214 -35.90 -3.99 2.31
CA SER A 214 -36.62 -2.82 1.83
C SER A 214 -37.17 -2.06 3.04
N ILE A 215 -36.98 -0.74 3.07
CA ILE A 215 -37.84 0.14 3.86
C ILE A 215 -38.90 0.64 2.87
N PRO A 216 -40.05 -0.05 2.70
CA PRO A 216 -41.21 0.58 2.15
C PRO A 216 -41.79 1.47 3.26
N GLY A 217 -41.48 2.76 3.20
CA GLY A 217 -42.09 3.82 3.99
C GLY A 217 -41.99 3.68 5.51
N LEU A 218 -41.07 4.41 6.14
CA LEU A 218 -41.32 5.15 7.39
C LEU A 218 -40.07 5.92 7.83
N LEU A 219 -40.29 7.23 8.00
CA LEU A 219 -39.49 8.27 8.66
C LEU A 219 -38.28 8.86 7.91
N PRO A 220 -38.22 10.20 7.78
CA PRO A 220 -37.07 10.89 7.21
C PRO A 220 -35.84 10.71 8.11
N ALA A 221 -34.66 10.67 7.48
CA ALA A 221 -33.34 10.45 8.11
C ALA A 221 -33.00 11.40 9.28
N CYS A 222 -33.83 12.43 9.53
CA CYS A 222 -33.73 13.40 10.61
C CYS A 222 -34.02 12.82 12.01
N LEU A 223 -34.56 11.59 12.11
CA LEU A 223 -35.02 10.99 13.37
C LEU A 223 -34.19 9.77 13.84
N LEU A 224 -33.10 9.44 13.13
CA LEU A 224 -32.18 8.41 13.62
C LEU A 224 -31.22 9.03 14.65
N PRO A 225 -31.06 8.45 15.86
CA PRO A 225 -30.01 8.84 16.79
C PRO A 225 -28.65 8.80 16.09
N ALA A 226 -27.79 9.77 16.35
CA ALA A 226 -26.45 9.87 15.73
C ALA A 226 -25.59 8.60 15.93
N ASP A 227 -25.91 7.79 16.93
CA ASP A 227 -25.20 6.56 17.32
C ASP A 227 -25.97 5.26 17.00
N ALA A 228 -27.08 5.31 16.24
CA ALA A 228 -27.76 4.08 15.83
C ALA A 228 -26.89 3.29 14.83
N PRO A 229 -26.66 1.97 15.02
CA PRO A 229 -25.99 1.16 14.02
C PRO A 229 -26.80 1.25 12.72
N LEU A 230 -26.17 1.77 11.66
CA LEU A 230 -26.76 1.78 10.32
C LEU A 230 -27.26 0.35 10.03
N PRO A 231 -28.54 0.16 9.61
CA PRO A 231 -29.00 -1.15 9.17
C PRO A 231 -27.98 -1.68 8.17
N SER A 232 -27.68 -2.97 8.22
CA SER A 232 -26.70 -3.57 7.32
C SER A 232 -27.05 -3.10 5.90
N LEU A 233 -26.22 -2.26 5.27
CA LEU A 233 -26.51 -1.84 3.90
C LEU A 233 -26.33 -3.05 2.99
N ALA A 234 -27.22 -3.17 2.00
CA ALA A 234 -26.99 -4.09 0.89
C ALA A 234 -25.72 -3.63 0.16
N GLY A 235 -25.04 -4.56 -0.51
CA GLY A 235 -23.85 -4.26 -1.29
C GLY A 235 -24.10 -3.08 -2.24
N LEU A 236 -25.25 -3.04 -2.92
CA LEU A 236 -25.72 -1.86 -3.64
C LEU A 236 -27.06 -1.40 -3.06
N ALA A 237 -27.20 -0.15 -2.62
CA ALA A 237 -28.45 0.40 -2.11
C ALA A 237 -28.92 1.55 -3.01
N GLY A 238 -30.17 1.54 -3.45
CA GLY A 238 -30.71 2.59 -4.32
C GLY A 238 -32.12 2.97 -3.92
N PHE A 239 -32.35 4.25 -3.58
CA PHE A 239 -33.68 4.75 -3.23
C PHE A 239 -34.57 4.70 -4.49
N ALA A 240 -35.52 3.76 -4.51
CA ALA A 240 -36.46 3.51 -5.61
C ALA A 240 -35.83 3.15 -6.98
N ARG A 241 -34.51 2.88 -7.03
CA ARG A 241 -33.78 2.57 -8.27
C ARG A 241 -33.51 1.09 -8.51
N LEU A 242 -33.59 0.26 -7.47
CA LEU A 242 -33.30 -1.17 -7.57
C LEU A 242 -34.62 -1.95 -7.64
N CYS A 243 -34.88 -2.57 -8.79
CA CYS A 243 -36.04 -3.40 -9.02
C CYS A 243 -35.66 -4.89 -9.09
N ALA A 244 -36.60 -5.76 -8.72
CA ALA A 244 -36.43 -7.20 -8.87
C ALA A 244 -36.18 -7.57 -10.34
N GLY A 245 -35.16 -8.38 -10.59
CA GLY A 245 -34.74 -8.77 -11.93
C GLY A 245 -33.64 -7.89 -12.53
N ASP A 246 -33.39 -6.70 -11.95
CA ASP A 246 -32.31 -5.83 -12.41
C ASP A 246 -30.95 -6.52 -12.29
N GLN A 247 -30.09 -6.25 -13.26
CA GLN A 247 -28.72 -6.71 -13.28
C GLN A 247 -27.77 -5.52 -13.33
N TYR A 248 -26.73 -5.59 -12.52
CA TYR A 248 -25.72 -4.54 -12.42
C TYR A 248 -24.34 -5.12 -12.62
N GLU A 249 -23.49 -4.35 -13.29
CA GLU A 249 -22.06 -4.58 -13.40
C GLU A 249 -21.32 -3.44 -12.69
N ILE A 250 -20.55 -3.80 -11.68
CA ILE A 250 -19.66 -2.89 -10.97
C ILE A 250 -18.25 -3.16 -11.48
N PHE A 251 -17.55 -2.10 -11.84
CA PHE A 251 -16.17 -2.17 -12.28
C PHE A 251 -15.33 -1.21 -11.44
N MET A 252 -14.44 -1.77 -10.62
CA MET A 252 -13.50 -1.01 -9.83
C MET A 252 -12.12 -1.05 -10.47
N LYS A 253 -11.45 0.09 -10.54
CA LYS A 253 -10.10 0.23 -11.05
C LYS A 253 -9.26 1.03 -10.08
N TYR A 254 -8.09 0.50 -9.73
CA TYR A 254 -7.12 1.17 -8.88
C TYR A 254 -5.72 1.00 -9.47
N GLY A 255 -5.26 2.04 -10.18
CA GLY A 255 -4.10 1.93 -11.06
C GLY A 255 -4.26 0.82 -12.11
N ARG A 256 -3.45 -0.23 -12.01
CA ARG A 256 -3.49 -1.42 -12.88
C ARG A 256 -4.42 -2.53 -12.37
N GLN A 257 -4.86 -2.44 -11.11
CA GLN A 257 -5.70 -3.44 -10.47
C GLN A 257 -7.15 -3.23 -10.90
N ARG A 258 -7.85 -4.32 -11.22
CA ARG A 258 -9.19 -4.28 -11.80
C ARG A 258 -10.06 -5.34 -11.12
N TRP A 259 -11.18 -4.90 -10.56
CA TRP A 259 -12.24 -5.79 -10.08
C TRP A 259 -13.48 -5.61 -10.93
N LYS A 260 -14.09 -6.71 -11.34
CA LYS A 260 -15.36 -6.70 -12.05
C LYS A 260 -16.32 -7.62 -11.31
N LEU A 261 -17.45 -7.08 -10.91
CA LEU A 261 -18.53 -7.80 -10.23
C LEU A 261 -19.80 -7.67 -11.06
N ARG A 262 -20.56 -8.74 -11.18
CA ARG A 262 -21.91 -8.74 -11.71
C ARG A 262 -22.87 -9.23 -10.65
N GLY A 263 -23.93 -8.46 -10.46
CA GLY A 263 -24.97 -8.78 -9.50
C GLY A 263 -26.35 -8.75 -10.09
N ARG A 264 -27.25 -9.48 -9.45
CA ARG A 264 -28.69 -9.47 -9.73
C ARG A 264 -29.45 -9.14 -8.46
N ILE A 265 -30.51 -8.35 -8.61
CA ILE A 265 -31.52 -8.16 -7.57
C ILE A 265 -32.57 -9.27 -7.73
N GLU A 266 -32.69 -10.14 -6.74
CA GLU A 266 -33.70 -11.19 -6.71
C GLU A 266 -35.09 -10.65 -6.37
N VAL A 267 -36.12 -11.45 -6.62
CA VAL A 267 -37.54 -11.10 -6.36
C VAL A 267 -37.80 -10.82 -4.87
N ASN A 268 -37.06 -11.47 -3.98
CA ASN A 268 -37.09 -11.26 -2.53
C ASN A 268 -36.27 -10.03 -2.07
N SER A 269 -35.80 -9.18 -3.00
CA SER A 269 -34.88 -8.06 -2.75
C SER A 269 -33.47 -8.44 -2.25
N LYS A 270 -33.13 -9.73 -2.22
CA LYS A 270 -31.77 -10.20 -1.98
C LYS A 270 -30.89 -9.86 -3.18
N GLN A 271 -29.61 -9.64 -2.93
CA GLN A 271 -28.63 -9.40 -3.98
C GLN A 271 -27.69 -10.58 -4.04
N VAL A 272 -27.42 -11.06 -5.25
CA VAL A 272 -26.46 -12.12 -5.51
C VAL A 272 -25.39 -11.55 -6.42
N TRP A 273 -24.13 -11.74 -6.05
CA TRP A 273 -22.95 -11.25 -6.76
C TRP A 273 -22.06 -12.42 -7.16
N ASP A 274 -21.42 -12.34 -8.33
CA ASP A 274 -20.53 -13.39 -8.87
C ASP A 274 -19.14 -13.41 -8.22
N SER A 275 -18.75 -12.31 -7.59
CA SER A 275 -17.51 -12.12 -6.85
C SER A 275 -17.78 -11.23 -5.65
N GLU A 276 -17.27 -11.62 -4.49
CA GLU A 276 -17.54 -10.93 -3.22
C GLU A 276 -16.30 -10.31 -2.58
N GLU A 277 -15.09 -10.69 -3.00
CA GLU A 277 -13.84 -10.23 -2.37
C GLU A 277 -12.74 -9.97 -3.40
N MET A 278 -11.97 -8.91 -3.17
CA MET A 278 -10.73 -8.61 -3.88
C MET A 278 -9.70 -7.98 -2.93
N VAL A 279 -8.43 -8.30 -3.15
CA VAL A 279 -7.32 -7.62 -2.50
C VAL A 279 -6.76 -6.53 -3.42
N PHE A 280 -6.62 -5.32 -2.88
CA PHE A 280 -5.97 -4.20 -3.54
C PHE A 280 -4.69 -3.81 -2.80
N LEU A 281 -3.58 -3.68 -3.54
CA LEU A 281 -2.37 -3.03 -3.06
C LEU A 281 -2.60 -1.51 -3.06
N PRO A 282 -2.46 -0.80 -1.93
CA PRO A 282 -2.55 0.64 -1.88
C PRO A 282 -1.53 1.31 -2.81
N LEU A 283 -1.89 2.46 -3.36
CA LEU A 283 -1.07 3.24 -4.29
C LEU A 283 -1.05 4.68 -3.78
N VAL A 284 0.08 5.36 -3.88
CA VAL A 284 0.24 6.74 -3.38
C VAL A 284 -0.50 7.73 -4.29
N THR A 285 -0.45 7.48 -5.59
CA THR A 285 -0.78 8.46 -6.63
C THR A 285 -2.08 8.20 -7.37
N GLU A 286 -2.69 7.03 -7.14
CA GLU A 286 -3.89 6.60 -7.85
C GLU A 286 -5.13 6.73 -6.96
N PHE A 287 -6.30 6.85 -7.60
CA PHE A 287 -7.60 6.87 -6.93
C PHE A 287 -8.37 5.59 -7.28
N LEU A 288 -9.22 5.14 -6.36
CA LEU A 288 -10.13 4.03 -6.63
C LEU A 288 -11.30 4.52 -7.48
N SER A 289 -11.32 4.19 -8.76
CA SER A 289 -12.43 4.48 -9.67
C SER A 289 -13.46 3.36 -9.61
N ILE A 290 -14.73 3.72 -9.42
CA ILE A 290 -15.86 2.79 -9.35
C ILE A 290 -16.88 3.21 -10.40
N LYS A 291 -17.16 2.32 -11.34
CA LYS A 291 -18.17 2.48 -12.38
C LYS A 291 -19.28 1.46 -12.18
N VAL A 292 -20.53 1.91 -12.12
CA VAL A 292 -21.71 1.05 -12.00
C VAL A 292 -22.55 1.17 -13.26
N THR A 293 -22.87 0.02 -13.85
CA THR A 293 -23.60 -0.09 -15.12
C THR A 293 -24.80 -1.01 -14.93
N GLU A 294 -25.99 -0.54 -15.28
CA GLU A 294 -27.21 -1.34 -15.35
C GLU A 294 -27.25 -2.11 -16.68
N LEU A 295 -27.47 -3.42 -16.61
CA LEU A 295 -27.48 -4.32 -17.76
C LEU A 295 -28.94 -4.55 -18.20
N LYS A 296 -29.44 -3.73 -19.13
CA LYS A 296 -30.85 -3.80 -19.59
C LYS A 296 -31.09 -4.89 -20.64
N SER A 297 -30.15 -5.12 -21.54
CA SER A 297 -30.20 -6.19 -22.55
C SER A 297 -28.79 -6.57 -22.99
N LEU A 298 -28.65 -7.55 -23.90
CA LEU A 298 -27.35 -8.01 -24.40
C LEU A 298 -26.48 -6.90 -25.02
N ALA A 299 -27.09 -5.83 -25.55
CA ALA A 299 -26.37 -4.74 -26.22
C ALA A 299 -26.59 -3.36 -25.58
N ASN A 300 -27.67 -3.18 -24.79
CA ASN A 300 -27.98 -1.90 -24.16
C ASN A 300 -27.61 -1.93 -22.67
N HIS A 301 -26.48 -1.31 -22.35
CA HIS A 301 -26.00 -1.11 -20.98
C HIS A 301 -25.97 0.38 -20.65
N VAL A 302 -26.44 0.76 -19.47
CA VAL A 302 -26.54 2.16 -19.04
C VAL A 302 -25.62 2.41 -17.86
N VAL A 303 -24.70 3.36 -17.97
CA VAL A 303 -23.87 3.76 -16.84
C VAL A 303 -24.73 4.57 -15.87
N VAL A 304 -24.99 4.02 -14.69
CA VAL A 304 -25.84 4.63 -13.66
C VAL A 304 -25.02 5.43 -12.64
N GLY A 305 -23.70 5.26 -12.64
CA GLY A 305 -22.77 6.13 -11.92
C GLY A 305 -21.31 5.79 -12.17
N ASN A 306 -20.44 6.78 -11.95
CA ASN A 306 -19.01 6.67 -12.08
C ASN A 306 -18.33 7.66 -11.14
N VAL A 307 -17.58 7.16 -10.18
CA VAL A 307 -16.96 7.96 -9.11
C VAL A 307 -15.50 7.58 -8.92
N SER A 308 -14.73 8.52 -8.38
CA SER A 308 -13.35 8.29 -7.95
C SER A 308 -13.22 8.61 -6.47
N CYS A 309 -12.64 7.69 -5.72
CA CYS A 309 -12.54 7.74 -4.27
C CYS A 309 -11.08 7.83 -3.85
N GLU A 310 -10.83 8.67 -2.85
CA GLU A 310 -9.60 8.71 -2.06
C GLU A 310 -9.53 7.46 -1.17
N THR A 311 -8.35 6.85 -1.05
CA THR A 311 -8.15 5.60 -0.28
C THR A 311 -7.36 5.80 1.02
N LYS A 312 -6.82 7.00 1.28
CA LYS A 312 -6.00 7.26 2.47
C LYS A 312 -6.77 7.05 3.78
N ASP A 313 -8.09 7.26 3.79
CA ASP A 313 -8.95 7.01 4.96
C ASP A 313 -9.24 5.52 5.20
N LEU A 314 -8.68 4.62 4.39
CA LEU A 314 -8.83 3.17 4.53
C LEU A 314 -7.76 2.54 5.44
N PHE A 315 -6.71 3.29 5.81
CA PHE A 315 -5.69 2.84 6.78
C PHE A 315 -6.26 2.85 8.20
N ALA A 316 -6.98 1.78 8.55
CA ALA A 316 -7.66 1.62 9.84
C ALA A 316 -7.36 0.26 10.49
N ALA A 317 -7.21 0.26 11.82
CA ALA A 317 -6.87 -0.93 12.59
C ALA A 317 -7.95 -2.02 12.63
N LEU A 318 -9.20 -1.64 12.38
CA LEU A 318 -10.35 -2.52 12.45
C LEU A 318 -11.08 -2.54 11.09
N PRO A 319 -11.72 -3.67 10.74
CA PRO A 319 -12.59 -3.73 9.57
C PRO A 319 -13.65 -2.63 9.62
N GLN A 320 -13.83 -1.94 8.49
CA GLN A 320 -14.77 -0.82 8.39
C GLN A 320 -15.68 -0.98 7.18
N VAL A 321 -16.94 -0.55 7.34
CA VAL A 321 -17.91 -0.50 6.25
C VAL A 321 -17.92 0.91 5.67
N VAL A 322 -17.53 1.04 4.41
CA VAL A 322 -17.49 2.27 3.63
C VAL A 322 -18.71 2.33 2.72
N ALA A 323 -19.50 3.40 2.84
CA ALA A 323 -20.60 3.69 1.93
C ALA A 323 -20.14 4.75 0.91
N VAL A 324 -20.13 4.36 -0.38
CA VAL A 324 -19.72 5.23 -1.49
C VAL A 324 -20.96 5.68 -2.25
N ASP A 325 -21.18 6.99 -2.32
CA ASP A 325 -22.22 7.55 -3.19
C ASP A 325 -21.78 7.39 -4.65
N ILE A 326 -22.57 6.65 -5.44
CA ILE A 326 -22.23 6.25 -6.82
C ILE A 326 -22.66 7.30 -7.84
N ASN A 327 -23.60 8.17 -7.48
CA ASN A 327 -24.03 9.29 -8.31
C ASN A 327 -24.09 10.58 -7.49
N ASP A 328 -24.08 11.72 -8.18
CA ASP A 328 -24.06 13.05 -7.56
C ASP A 328 -25.29 13.33 -6.69
N LEU A 329 -26.39 12.61 -6.93
CA LEU A 329 -27.63 12.72 -6.17
C LEU A 329 -27.61 11.91 -4.86
N GLY A 330 -26.59 11.06 -4.64
CA GLY A 330 -26.53 10.16 -3.49
C GLY A 330 -27.65 9.11 -3.45
N THR A 331 -28.36 8.92 -4.57
CA THR A 331 -29.54 8.04 -4.66
C THR A 331 -29.17 6.58 -4.85
N LEU A 332 -27.93 6.31 -5.27
CA LEU A 332 -27.34 4.99 -5.40
C LEU A 332 -26.04 4.98 -4.58
N LYS A 333 -25.91 4.02 -3.68
CA LYS A 333 -24.77 3.86 -2.77
C LYS A 333 -24.22 2.44 -2.84
N LEU A 334 -22.91 2.31 -2.77
CA LEU A 334 -22.20 1.03 -2.73
C LEU A 334 -21.59 0.86 -1.35
N SER A 335 -21.89 -0.26 -0.69
CA SER A 335 -21.36 -0.61 0.62
C SER A 335 -20.24 -1.63 0.47
N LEU A 336 -19.03 -1.22 0.83
CA LEU A 336 -17.83 -2.06 0.82
C LEU A 336 -17.37 -2.28 2.26
N GLU A 337 -17.05 -3.52 2.61
CA GLU A 337 -16.30 -3.80 3.83
C GLU A 337 -14.81 -3.81 3.47
N VAL A 338 -14.01 -3.04 4.20
CA VAL A 338 -12.58 -2.90 3.97
C VAL A 338 -11.84 -3.28 5.24
N THR A 339 -10.92 -4.23 5.12
CA THR A 339 -9.96 -4.59 6.15
C THR A 339 -8.57 -4.25 5.64
N TRP A 340 -7.81 -3.46 6.39
CA TRP A 340 -6.43 -3.16 6.05
C TRP A 340 -5.48 -4.08 6.82
N ASN A 341 -4.56 -4.71 6.08
CA ASN A 341 -3.43 -5.45 6.64
C ASN A 341 -2.15 -4.66 6.35
N PRO A 342 -1.41 -4.21 7.39
CA PRO A 342 -0.20 -3.41 7.20
C PRO A 342 0.98 -4.19 6.61
N PHE A 343 0.91 -5.52 6.55
CA PHE A 343 1.98 -6.37 6.01
C PHE A 343 1.57 -7.01 4.69
N ASP A 344 2.53 -7.17 3.76
CA ASP A 344 2.36 -7.98 2.55
C ASP A 344 2.39 -9.49 2.91
N LYS A 345 1.89 -10.33 2.00
CA LYS A 345 1.80 -11.79 2.14
C LYS A 345 3.15 -12.47 2.36
N ASP A 346 4.23 -11.90 1.83
CA ASP A 346 5.58 -12.47 1.93
C ASP A 346 6.22 -12.26 3.31
N ASP A 347 5.69 -11.32 4.12
CA ASP A 347 6.23 -11.01 5.45
C ASP A 347 5.55 -11.78 6.59
N GLN A 348 4.47 -12.52 6.34
CA GLN A 348 3.82 -13.37 7.34
C GLN A 348 4.64 -14.66 7.54
N PRO A 349 5.35 -14.85 8.67
CA PRO A 349 5.82 -16.19 9.02
C PRO A 349 4.58 -17.03 9.21
N SER A 350 4.44 -18.14 8.48
CA SER A 350 3.32 -19.09 8.55
C SER A 350 2.98 -19.44 10.00
N ALA A 351 2.15 -18.62 10.63
CA ALA A 351 1.67 -18.84 11.97
C ALA A 351 0.57 -19.89 11.83
N ALA A 352 0.73 -20.98 12.57
CA ALA A 352 -0.12 -22.16 12.58
C ALA A 352 -1.57 -21.83 12.22
N SER A 353 -2.00 -22.34 11.06
CA SER A 353 -3.39 -22.39 10.65
C SER A 353 -4.23 -22.88 11.82
N THR A 354 -5.19 -22.07 12.25
CA THR A 354 -6.28 -22.54 13.09
C THR A 354 -6.97 -23.65 12.31
N VAL A 355 -6.78 -24.89 12.75
CA VAL A 355 -7.41 -26.08 12.17
C VAL A 355 -8.90 -25.91 12.32
N ASN A 356 -9.59 -25.63 11.22
CA ASN A 356 -10.98 -25.99 10.96
C ASN A 356 -11.30 -25.74 9.48
N LYS A 357 -10.71 -26.55 8.60
CA LYS A 357 -11.31 -26.92 7.31
C LYS A 357 -10.62 -28.19 6.83
N ALA A 358 -11.40 -29.27 6.77
CA ALA A 358 -10.98 -30.52 6.17
C ALA A 358 -10.76 -30.29 4.66
N SER A 359 -9.55 -30.52 4.18
CA SER A 359 -9.27 -30.66 2.76
C SER A 359 -8.45 -31.92 2.53
N THR A 360 -9.11 -32.91 1.96
CA THR A 360 -8.53 -34.15 1.46
C THR A 360 -7.66 -33.86 0.24
N VAL A 361 -6.60 -34.68 0.10
CA VAL A 361 -5.94 -35.14 -1.16
C VAL A 361 -4.43 -34.85 -1.26
N ASN A 362 -3.72 -35.96 -1.10
CA ASN A 362 -2.36 -36.36 -1.51
C ASN A 362 -1.82 -35.80 -2.84
N LYS A 363 -0.52 -35.44 -2.84
CA LYS A 363 0.61 -36.11 -3.56
C LYS A 363 1.85 -35.19 -3.56
N ARG A 364 2.90 -35.55 -2.80
CA ARG A 364 4.16 -36.21 -3.20
C ARG A 364 5.20 -35.32 -3.94
N PHE A 365 6.24 -35.00 -3.18
CA PHE A 365 7.69 -34.91 -3.47
C PHE A 365 8.22 -34.18 -4.71
N SER A 366 9.09 -33.20 -4.45
CA SER A 366 10.39 -33.10 -5.13
C SER A 366 11.44 -32.51 -4.18
N THR A 367 12.41 -33.35 -3.85
CA THR A 367 13.67 -33.05 -3.16
C THR A 367 14.66 -32.45 -4.14
N TYR A 368 15.18 -31.25 -3.86
CA TYR A 368 16.55 -30.84 -4.22
C TYR A 368 16.91 -29.61 -3.40
N ASN A 369 17.78 -29.76 -2.39
CA ASN A 369 18.72 -28.69 -2.03
C ASN A 369 19.91 -29.31 -1.30
N GLN A 370 21.06 -29.25 -1.98
CA GLN A 370 22.38 -29.55 -1.46
C GLN A 370 22.87 -28.30 -0.71
N SER A 371 23.25 -28.45 0.56
CA SER A 371 23.88 -27.41 1.37
C SER A 371 25.41 -27.44 1.17
N PRO A 372 26.10 -26.30 1.01
CA PRO A 372 27.54 -26.19 1.28
C PRO A 372 27.80 -25.89 2.78
N PRO A 373 28.99 -26.25 3.32
CA PRO A 373 29.25 -26.29 4.76
C PRO A 373 29.68 -24.93 5.34
N ASP A 374 29.66 -24.85 6.68
CA ASP A 374 30.16 -23.78 7.55
C ASP A 374 29.22 -22.58 7.83
N THR A 375 28.04 -22.87 8.38
CA THR A 375 27.29 -21.90 9.21
C THR A 375 27.15 -22.47 10.63
N PRO A 376 27.64 -21.80 11.69
CA PRO A 376 27.53 -22.32 13.05
C PRO A 376 26.06 -22.33 13.49
N SER A 377 25.71 -23.32 14.30
CA SER A 377 24.32 -23.56 14.69
C SER A 377 23.77 -22.43 15.58
N LEU A 378 22.45 -22.24 15.57
CA LEU A 378 21.72 -21.28 16.42
C LEU A 378 22.07 -21.37 17.92
N ARG A 379 22.60 -22.52 18.36
CA ARG A 379 23.04 -22.75 19.74
C ARG A 379 24.39 -22.09 20.05
N GLU A 380 25.27 -21.94 19.06
CA GLU A 380 26.59 -21.30 19.22
C GLU A 380 26.51 -19.77 19.15
N GLN A 381 25.56 -19.22 18.38
CA GLN A 381 25.27 -17.78 18.40
C GLN A 381 24.76 -17.30 19.76
N ALA A 382 23.95 -18.11 20.45
CA ALA A 382 23.48 -17.80 21.80
C ALA A 382 24.63 -17.76 22.83
N PHE A 383 25.63 -18.63 22.68
CA PHE A 383 26.81 -18.65 23.55
C PHE A 383 27.70 -17.41 23.36
N TYR A 384 27.89 -16.96 22.12
CA TYR A 384 28.68 -15.76 21.82
C TYR A 384 28.01 -14.48 22.33
N VAL A 385 26.68 -14.36 22.17
CA VAL A 385 25.91 -13.20 22.64
C VAL A 385 25.88 -13.17 24.18
N SER A 386 25.68 -14.31 24.85
CA SER A 386 25.75 -14.37 26.32
C SER A 386 27.13 -14.01 26.87
N ASN A 387 28.22 -14.43 26.23
CA ASN A 387 29.57 -14.06 26.69
C ASN A 387 29.91 -12.58 26.44
N MET A 388 29.37 -11.97 25.39
CA MET A 388 29.52 -10.53 25.14
C MET A 388 28.74 -9.70 26.17
N LEU A 389 27.50 -10.10 26.49
CA LEU A 389 26.69 -9.45 27.52
C LEU A 389 27.30 -9.59 28.92
N ARG A 390 27.91 -10.75 29.25
CA ARG A 390 28.56 -10.96 30.55
C ARG A 390 29.82 -10.12 30.75
N ARG A 391 30.60 -9.88 29.69
CA ARG A 391 31.77 -8.98 29.75
C ARG A 391 31.38 -7.51 29.88
N GLN A 392 30.22 -7.13 29.38
CA GLN A 392 29.73 -5.76 29.47
C GLN A 392 29.22 -5.44 30.90
N GLU A 393 28.62 -6.43 31.57
CA GLU A 393 28.15 -6.33 32.97
C GLU A 393 29.32 -6.31 33.99
N GLU A 394 30.45 -6.97 33.67
CA GLU A 394 31.68 -6.90 34.48
C GLU A 394 32.41 -5.54 34.36
N LEU A 395 32.19 -4.79 33.27
CA LEU A 395 32.77 -3.45 33.06
C LEU A 395 31.96 -2.33 33.75
N GLU A 396 30.66 -2.54 33.96
CA GLU A 396 29.74 -1.55 34.56
C GLU A 396 29.68 -1.59 36.09
N ASN A 397 30.03 -2.72 36.72
CA ASN A 397 29.93 -2.92 38.17
C ASN A 397 31.26 -2.71 38.95
N GLY A 398 32.31 -2.19 38.30
CA GLY A 398 33.65 -2.06 38.89
C GLY A 398 33.96 -0.77 39.66
N THR A 399 33.00 0.12 39.93
CA THR A 399 33.32 1.46 40.50
C THR A 399 32.39 1.91 41.63
N ALA A 400 32.48 1.24 42.77
CA ALA A 400 32.22 1.74 44.12
C ALA A 400 32.76 0.60 45.02
N TRP A 401 33.67 0.76 45.98
CA TRP A 401 33.67 1.61 47.16
C TRP A 401 35.12 1.64 47.69
N SER A 402 35.67 2.80 48.03
CA SER A 402 36.79 2.93 48.98
C SER A 402 36.93 4.40 49.41
N ILE A 403 36.34 4.76 50.55
CA ILE A 403 36.70 5.97 51.29
C ILE A 403 37.04 5.55 52.72
N SER A 404 38.29 5.83 53.09
CA SER A 404 38.86 6.12 54.41
C SER A 404 38.91 5.03 55.48
N SER A 405 40.11 4.67 55.93
CA SER A 405 40.80 5.36 57.05
C SER A 405 42.03 4.55 57.47
N GLU A 406 43.21 5.17 57.57
CA GLU A 406 44.17 4.80 58.62
C GLU A 406 45.14 5.96 58.88
N SER A 407 45.17 6.39 60.13
CA SER A 407 46.20 7.25 60.71
C SER A 407 46.79 6.50 61.89
N SER A 408 48.09 6.20 61.84
CA SER A 408 49.08 6.30 62.92
C SER A 408 50.45 5.89 62.40
#